data_AF-A0A6N7AM33-F1
#
_entry.id   AF-A0A6N7AM33-F1
#
_cell.length_a   1.000
_cell.length_b   1.000
_cell.length_c   1.000
_cell.angle_alpha   90.00
_cell.angle_beta   90.00
_cell.angle_gamma   90.00
#
_symmetry.space_group_name_H-M   'P 1'
#
loop_
_entity.id
_entity.type
_entity.pdbx_description
1 polymer ?
#
loop_
_entity_poly.entity_id
_entity_poly.type
_entity_poly.pdbx_seq_one_letter_code
_entity_poly.pdbx_strand_id
1 'polypeptide(L)'
;MNDAALTPAADSPLLTVTATCLASLPLLAQADLLLAAARLFRPPAADLAALTGDLAAAAGTLVHGAGLPAAHAVVETLTALAGAVATTPPEELTIEYVRLFEGEMACPPNETAYIRRDKGAVLGDIAGFYHAFGVATAACEKPDHVAAELEFMAALLVMQVKATTTEKAETARHALSLFVADHAGDRVPSFTARLAAVAALPSISKPPPCSPPFGKAWPSCRALPYQNSCRTAERIPQTRPVT
;
A
#
# COMPACT_ATOMS: atom_id res chain seq x y z
N MET A 1 -27.28 -28.71 49.20
CA MET A 1 -27.31 -28.58 47.72
C MET A 1 -26.87 -27.17 47.40
N ASN A 2 -25.56 -26.97 47.20
CA ASN A 2 -24.99 -25.72 46.73
C ASN A 2 -24.66 -25.92 45.25
N ASP A 3 -25.48 -25.35 44.36
CA ASP A 3 -25.11 -25.16 42.96
C ASP A 3 -24.31 -23.85 42.88
N ALA A 4 -22.98 -23.97 42.97
CA ALA A 4 -22.07 -22.91 42.61
C ALA A 4 -21.95 -22.91 41.08
N ALA A 5 -22.68 -22.00 40.43
CA ALA A 5 -22.54 -21.72 39.01
C ALA A 5 -21.09 -21.29 38.72
N LEU A 6 -20.36 -22.14 38.03
CA LEU A 6 -19.03 -21.86 37.51
C LEU A 6 -19.17 -20.78 36.42
N THR A 7 -18.91 -19.53 36.78
CA THR A 7 -18.80 -18.44 35.80
C THR A 7 -17.46 -18.62 35.09
N PRO A 8 -17.41 -18.73 33.74
CA PRO A 8 -16.13 -18.83 33.05
C PRO A 8 -15.36 -17.53 33.25
N ALA A 9 -14.13 -17.64 33.74
CA ALA A 9 -13.23 -16.51 33.95
C ALA A 9 -13.05 -15.72 32.64
N ALA A 10 -13.50 -14.47 32.64
CA ALA A 10 -13.48 -13.58 31.48
C ALA A 10 -12.06 -13.09 31.09
N ASP A 11 -11.03 -13.44 31.86
CA ASP A 11 -9.67 -12.88 31.76
C ASP A 11 -8.63 -13.95 31.40
N SER A 12 -8.90 -14.78 30.38
CA SER A 12 -7.89 -15.72 29.89
C SER A 12 -6.96 -15.02 28.88
N PRO A 13 -5.67 -14.77 29.20
CA PRO A 13 -4.75 -14.04 28.33
C PRO A 13 -4.56 -14.70 26.96
N LEU A 14 -4.78 -16.03 26.86
CA LEU A 14 -4.74 -16.78 25.61
C LEU A 14 -5.90 -16.45 24.67
N LEU A 15 -7.10 -16.18 25.20
CA LEU A 15 -8.26 -15.72 24.43
C LEU A 15 -8.05 -14.28 23.91
N THR A 16 -7.42 -13.43 24.70
CA THR A 16 -7.09 -12.05 24.28
C THR A 16 -6.02 -12.04 23.19
N VAL A 17 -4.92 -12.80 23.36
CA VAL A 17 -3.85 -12.90 22.35
C VAL A 17 -4.36 -13.46 21.03
N THR A 18 -5.19 -14.51 21.06
CA THR A 18 -5.77 -15.09 19.84
C THR A 18 -6.73 -14.13 19.14
N ALA A 19 -7.57 -13.40 19.89
CA ALA A 19 -8.47 -12.39 19.33
C ALA A 19 -7.72 -11.20 18.70
N THR A 20 -6.66 -10.70 19.34
CA THR A 20 -5.82 -9.62 18.81
C THR A 20 -5.05 -10.06 17.56
N CYS A 21 -4.53 -11.29 17.53
CA CYS A 21 -3.90 -11.86 16.34
C CYS A 21 -4.90 -11.97 15.19
N LEU A 22 -6.10 -12.51 15.43
CA LEU A 22 -7.15 -12.66 14.42
C LEU A 22 -7.64 -11.31 13.87
N ALA A 23 -7.76 -10.29 14.72
CA ALA A 23 -8.16 -8.93 14.30
C ALA A 23 -7.11 -8.25 13.41
N SER A 24 -5.84 -8.66 13.49
CA SER A 24 -4.73 -8.07 12.73
C SER A 24 -4.48 -8.77 11.38
N LEU A 25 -5.00 -9.98 11.20
CA LEU A 25 -4.78 -10.78 9.98
C LEU A 25 -5.15 -10.04 8.68
N PRO A 26 -6.27 -9.28 8.60
CA PRO A 26 -6.60 -8.60 7.36
C PRO A 26 -5.60 -7.52 6.96
N LEU A 27 -5.10 -6.76 7.94
CA LEU A 27 -4.12 -5.70 7.69
C LEU A 27 -2.77 -6.28 7.25
N LEU A 28 -2.35 -7.40 7.84
CA LEU A 28 -1.14 -8.10 7.43
C LEU A 28 -1.28 -8.70 6.03
N ALA A 29 -2.40 -9.34 5.72
CA ALA A 29 -2.65 -9.88 4.38
C ALA A 29 -2.69 -8.77 3.30
N GLN A 30 -3.25 -7.61 3.61
CA GLN A 30 -3.19 -6.43 2.74
C GLN A 30 -1.75 -5.92 2.57
N ALA A 31 -0.96 -5.87 3.64
CA ALA A 31 0.44 -5.46 3.58
C ALA A 31 1.28 -6.41 2.72
N ASP A 32 1.09 -7.72 2.85
CA ASP A 32 1.78 -8.73 2.03
C ASP A 32 1.44 -8.57 0.54
N LEU A 33 0.17 -8.33 0.20
CA LEU A 33 -0.25 -8.07 -1.18
C LEU A 33 0.38 -6.79 -1.75
N LEU A 34 0.46 -5.72 -0.94
CA LEU A 34 1.11 -4.46 -1.36
C LEU A 34 2.62 -4.63 -1.56
N LEU A 35 3.30 -5.34 -0.67
CA LEU A 35 4.73 -5.62 -0.80
C LEU A 35 5.04 -6.53 -1.98
N ALA A 36 4.20 -7.54 -2.23
CA ALA A 36 4.30 -8.39 -3.40
C ALA A 36 4.12 -7.56 -4.69
N ALA A 37 3.11 -6.69 -4.73
CA ALA A 37 2.89 -5.78 -5.85
C ALA A 37 4.07 -4.82 -6.05
N ALA A 38 4.62 -4.24 -4.99
CA ALA A 38 5.77 -3.35 -5.06
C ALA A 38 6.97 -4.03 -5.74
N ARG A 39 7.25 -5.29 -5.39
CA ARG A 39 8.32 -6.09 -6.01
C ARG A 39 8.15 -6.29 -7.52
N LEU A 40 6.91 -6.37 -8.03
CA LEU A 40 6.65 -6.48 -9.47
C LEU A 40 7.04 -5.22 -10.26
N PHE A 41 7.13 -4.07 -9.59
CA PHE A 41 7.51 -2.80 -10.20
C PHE A 41 8.99 -2.44 -9.96
N ARG A 42 9.77 -3.35 -9.39
CA ARG A 42 11.24 -3.27 -9.25
C ARG A 42 11.90 -4.08 -10.37
N PRO A 43 13.19 -3.83 -10.68
CA PRO A 43 13.91 -4.65 -11.64
C PRO A 43 13.79 -6.15 -11.29
N PRO A 44 13.58 -7.04 -12.27
CA PRO A 44 13.35 -8.46 -12.00
C PRO A 44 14.52 -9.07 -11.24
N ALA A 45 14.26 -9.47 -9.98
CA ALA A 45 15.22 -10.19 -9.17
C ALA A 45 15.20 -11.69 -9.52
N ALA A 46 16.29 -12.39 -9.21
CA ALA A 46 16.42 -13.83 -9.50
C ALA A 46 15.34 -14.69 -8.80
N ASP A 47 14.75 -14.19 -7.71
CA ASP A 47 13.70 -14.86 -6.94
C ASP A 47 12.27 -14.54 -7.42
N LEU A 48 12.09 -13.73 -8.48
CA LEU A 48 10.77 -13.28 -8.93
C LEU A 48 9.81 -14.43 -9.27
N ALA A 49 10.32 -15.51 -9.89
CA ALA A 49 9.51 -16.69 -10.21
C ALA A 49 9.09 -17.46 -8.95
N ALA A 50 9.98 -17.57 -7.96
CA ALA A 50 9.66 -18.20 -6.68
C ALA A 50 8.62 -17.37 -5.91
N LEU A 51 8.85 -16.06 -5.81
CA LEU A 51 7.94 -15.11 -5.17
C LEU A 51 6.52 -15.18 -5.76
N THR A 52 6.40 -15.12 -7.09
CA THR A 52 5.10 -15.14 -7.75
C THR A 52 4.43 -16.51 -7.64
N GLY A 53 5.20 -17.60 -7.66
CA GLY A 53 4.71 -18.94 -7.36
C GLY A 53 4.14 -19.08 -5.95
N ASP A 54 4.87 -18.63 -4.93
CA ASP A 54 4.44 -18.64 -3.52
C ASP A 54 3.19 -17.77 -3.34
N LEU A 55 3.16 -16.59 -3.97
CA LEU A 55 2.01 -15.69 -3.96
C LEU A 55 0.77 -16.33 -4.58
N ALA A 56 0.92 -17.02 -5.72
CA ALA A 56 -0.19 -17.74 -6.36
C ALA A 56 -0.69 -18.90 -5.49
N ALA A 57 0.23 -19.66 -4.86
CA ALA A 57 -0.14 -20.74 -3.94
C ALA A 57 -0.90 -20.22 -2.70
N ALA A 58 -0.51 -19.05 -2.19
CA ALA A 58 -1.15 -18.41 -1.03
C ALA A 58 -2.34 -17.51 -1.38
N ALA A 59 -2.63 -17.27 -2.67
CA ALA A 59 -3.55 -16.24 -3.13
C ALA A 59 -4.95 -16.37 -2.52
N GLY A 60 -5.51 -17.59 -2.46
CA GLY A 60 -6.83 -17.82 -1.88
C GLY A 60 -6.90 -17.39 -0.40
N THR A 61 -5.90 -17.78 0.39
CA THR A 61 -5.81 -17.43 1.82
C THR A 61 -5.55 -15.94 2.02
N LEU A 62 -4.60 -15.36 1.28
CA LEU A 62 -4.23 -13.95 1.41
C LEU A 62 -5.39 -13.04 1.01
N VAL A 63 -6.05 -13.31 -0.12
CA VAL A 63 -7.13 -12.46 -0.62
C VAL A 63 -8.38 -12.56 0.26
N HIS A 64 -8.72 -13.76 0.74
CA HIS A 64 -9.78 -13.93 1.72
C HIS A 64 -9.45 -13.23 3.04
N GLY A 65 -8.23 -13.42 3.55
CA GLY A 65 -7.75 -12.78 4.78
C GLY A 65 -7.77 -11.25 4.69
N ALA A 66 -7.34 -10.70 3.56
CA ALA A 66 -7.30 -9.25 3.30
C ALA A 66 -8.70 -8.60 3.22
N GLY A 67 -9.78 -9.38 3.09
CA GLY A 67 -11.14 -8.86 2.97
C GLY A 67 -11.37 -8.06 1.68
N LEU A 68 -10.65 -8.39 0.61
CA LEU A 68 -10.76 -7.65 -0.65
C LEU A 68 -12.06 -7.99 -1.40
N PRO A 69 -12.85 -7.00 -1.88
CA PRO A 69 -13.86 -7.23 -2.89
C PRO A 69 -13.22 -7.80 -4.18
N ALA A 70 -14.03 -8.53 -4.96
CA ALA A 70 -13.59 -9.22 -6.17
C ALA A 70 -12.45 -10.23 -5.93
N ALA A 71 -12.44 -10.89 -4.76
CA ALA A 71 -11.42 -11.86 -4.37
C ALA A 71 -11.07 -12.89 -5.47
N HIS A 72 -12.09 -13.42 -6.15
CA HIS A 72 -11.89 -14.40 -7.22
C HIS A 72 -11.05 -13.85 -8.39
N ALA A 73 -11.33 -12.62 -8.83
CA ALA A 73 -10.59 -11.99 -9.93
C ALA A 73 -9.14 -11.67 -9.53
N VAL A 74 -8.90 -11.33 -8.27
CA VAL A 74 -7.54 -11.12 -7.75
C VAL A 74 -6.76 -12.44 -7.76
N VAL A 75 -7.36 -13.52 -7.25
CA VAL A 75 -6.73 -14.86 -7.24
C VAL A 75 -6.42 -15.33 -8.66
N GLU A 76 -7.35 -15.17 -9.59
CA GLU A 76 -7.15 -15.50 -11.01
C GLU A 76 -5.98 -14.72 -11.60
N THR A 77 -5.89 -13.42 -11.30
CA THR A 77 -4.82 -12.57 -11.83
C THR A 77 -3.46 -12.93 -11.25
N LEU A 78 -3.37 -13.19 -9.94
CA LEU A 78 -2.13 -13.63 -9.30
C LEU A 78 -1.66 -14.98 -9.86
N THR A 79 -2.58 -15.90 -10.11
CA THR A 79 -2.29 -17.21 -10.71
C THR A 79 -1.79 -17.06 -12.15
N ALA A 80 -2.46 -16.22 -12.95
CA ALA A 80 -2.07 -15.96 -14.33
C ALA A 80 -0.69 -15.26 -14.42
N LEU A 81 -0.44 -14.29 -13.54
CA LEU A 81 0.85 -13.62 -13.40
C LEU A 81 1.96 -14.63 -13.10
N ALA A 82 1.78 -15.48 -12.09
CA ALA A 82 2.78 -16.47 -11.73
C ALA A 82 3.07 -17.46 -12.87
N GLY A 83 2.02 -17.92 -13.57
CA GLY A 83 2.19 -18.76 -14.76
C GLY A 83 2.99 -18.07 -15.86
N ALA A 84 2.69 -16.80 -16.14
CA ALA A 84 3.39 -16.05 -17.17
C ALA A 84 4.85 -15.73 -16.79
N VAL A 85 5.14 -15.39 -15.53
CA VAL A 85 6.52 -15.19 -15.04
C VAL A 85 7.30 -16.50 -15.11
N ALA A 86 6.70 -17.64 -14.75
CA ALA A 86 7.36 -18.93 -14.77
C ALA A 86 7.73 -19.41 -16.20
N THR A 87 6.99 -19.00 -17.22
CA THR A 87 7.25 -19.39 -18.61
C THR A 87 8.03 -18.36 -19.41
N THR A 88 8.29 -17.17 -18.87
CA THR A 88 9.05 -16.12 -19.56
C THR A 88 10.51 -16.17 -19.14
N PRO A 89 11.47 -16.23 -20.07
CA PRO A 89 12.89 -16.17 -19.73
C PRO A 89 13.25 -14.89 -18.95
N PRO A 90 14.15 -14.95 -17.94
CA PRO A 90 14.52 -13.79 -17.14
C PRO A 90 15.06 -12.61 -17.95
N GLU A 91 15.78 -12.87 -19.03
CA GLU A 91 16.28 -11.85 -19.95
C GLU A 91 15.13 -11.11 -20.67
N GLU A 92 14.06 -11.81 -21.06
CA GLU A 92 12.89 -11.19 -21.70
C GLU A 92 12.12 -10.33 -20.70
N LEU A 93 11.98 -10.79 -19.45
CA LEU A 93 11.39 -9.99 -18.37
C LEU A 93 12.21 -8.72 -18.11
N THR A 94 13.54 -8.83 -18.14
CA THR A 94 14.44 -7.68 -17.95
C THR A 94 14.31 -6.68 -19.10
N ILE A 95 14.28 -7.16 -20.34
CA ILE A 95 14.09 -6.31 -21.53
C ILE A 95 12.74 -5.59 -21.46
N GLU A 96 11.67 -6.30 -21.12
CA GLU A 96 10.34 -5.70 -21.00
C GLU A 96 10.27 -4.70 -19.84
N TYR A 97 10.90 -5.01 -18.70
CA TYR A 97 11.01 -4.08 -17.57
C TYR A 97 11.68 -2.77 -17.99
N VAL A 98 12.87 -2.86 -18.62
CA VAL A 98 13.61 -1.68 -19.10
C VAL A 98 12.78 -0.88 -20.10
N ARG A 99 12.09 -1.54 -21.04
CA ARG A 99 11.23 -0.87 -22.03
C ARG A 99 10.07 -0.12 -21.37
N LEU A 100 9.47 -0.68 -20.33
CA LEU A 100 8.31 -0.11 -19.66
C LEU A 100 8.70 1.03 -18.72
N PHE A 101 9.69 0.81 -17.86
CA PHE A 101 9.94 1.64 -16.68
C PHE A 101 11.26 2.40 -16.69
N GLU A 102 12.16 2.13 -17.64
CA GLU A 102 13.44 2.83 -17.78
C GLU A 102 13.60 3.51 -19.16
N GLY A 103 14.60 4.39 -19.29
CA GLY A 103 14.92 5.07 -20.55
C GLY A 103 13.81 6.01 -21.03
N GLU A 104 13.28 5.76 -22.23
CA GLU A 104 12.15 6.52 -22.80
C GLU A 104 10.81 6.24 -22.09
N MET A 105 10.75 5.17 -21.28
CA MET A 105 9.63 4.78 -20.41
C MET A 105 8.26 4.76 -21.09
N ALA A 106 7.87 3.61 -21.65
CA ALA A 106 6.53 3.44 -22.21
C ALA A 106 5.42 3.60 -21.16
N CYS A 107 5.71 3.32 -19.89
CA CYS A 107 4.82 3.45 -18.73
C CYS A 107 5.62 3.92 -17.50
N PRO A 108 5.87 5.23 -17.33
CA PRO A 108 6.70 5.72 -16.23
C PRO A 108 6.12 5.29 -14.86
N PRO A 109 6.94 4.77 -13.93
CA PRO A 109 6.44 4.27 -12.63
C PRO A 109 6.20 5.38 -11.59
N ASN A 110 6.37 6.65 -11.97
CA ASN A 110 6.33 7.80 -11.05
C ASN A 110 4.95 8.50 -11.05
N GLU A 111 4.41 8.85 -9.88
CA GLU A 111 3.16 9.62 -9.75
C GLU A 111 3.20 10.89 -10.59
N THR A 112 4.34 11.60 -10.55
CA THR A 112 4.52 12.87 -11.25
C THR A 112 4.43 12.80 -12.77
N ALA A 113 4.40 11.59 -13.35
CA ALA A 113 4.16 11.38 -14.78
C ALA A 113 2.67 11.46 -15.17
N TYR A 114 1.75 11.26 -14.22
CA TYR A 114 0.31 11.17 -14.47
C TYR A 114 -0.48 12.39 -13.99
N ILE A 115 0.20 13.37 -13.40
CA ILE A 115 -0.41 14.57 -12.83
C ILE A 115 0.00 15.83 -13.59
N ARG A 116 -0.89 16.84 -13.57
CA ARG A 116 -0.64 18.19 -14.08
C ARG A 116 -0.54 19.21 -12.93
N ARG A 117 0.21 18.86 -11.89
CA ARG A 117 0.51 19.72 -10.73
C ARG A 117 2.01 20.06 -10.70
N ASP A 118 2.38 20.99 -9.83
CA ASP A 118 3.79 21.24 -9.55
C ASP A 118 4.46 19.98 -8.98
N LYS A 119 5.50 19.48 -9.67
CA LYS A 119 6.18 18.24 -9.29
C LYS A 119 6.92 18.38 -7.97
N GLY A 120 7.51 19.56 -7.70
CA GLY A 120 8.23 19.82 -6.45
C GLY A 120 7.30 19.74 -5.24
N ALA A 121 6.09 20.30 -5.37
CA ALA A 121 5.07 20.23 -4.34
C ALA A 121 4.63 18.78 -4.06
N VAL A 122 4.38 17.98 -5.10
CA VAL A 122 3.99 16.56 -4.91
C VAL A 122 5.11 15.75 -4.28
N LEU A 123 6.34 15.87 -4.78
CA LEU A 123 7.49 15.17 -4.21
C LEU A 123 7.75 15.58 -2.75
N GLY A 124 7.57 16.87 -2.43
CA GLY A 124 7.70 17.38 -1.07
C GLY A 124 6.62 16.84 -0.13
N ASP A 125 5.39 16.68 -0.61
CA ASP A 125 4.27 16.13 0.16
C ASP A 125 4.51 14.66 0.51
N ILE A 126 4.86 13.84 -0.49
CA ILE A 126 5.20 12.42 -0.30
C ILE A 126 6.40 12.26 0.64
N ALA A 127 7.46 13.05 0.43
CA ALA A 127 8.63 13.04 1.33
C ALA A 127 8.26 13.43 2.76
N GLY A 128 7.30 14.35 2.94
CA GLY A 128 6.73 14.72 4.22
C GLY A 128 6.05 13.55 4.93
N PHE A 129 5.25 12.76 4.21
CA PHE A 129 4.68 11.51 4.73
C PHE A 129 5.77 10.54 5.18
N TYR A 130 6.76 10.27 4.33
CA TYR A 130 7.83 9.32 4.65
C TYR A 130 8.61 9.75 5.89
N HIS A 131 8.99 11.03 5.96
CA HIS A 131 9.68 11.60 7.11
C HIS A 131 8.84 11.52 8.40
N ALA A 132 7.55 11.85 8.34
CA ALA A 132 6.66 11.83 9.52
C ALA A 132 6.52 10.44 10.16
N PHE A 133 6.69 9.39 9.37
CA PHE A 133 6.61 8.00 9.82
C PHE A 133 7.97 7.30 9.93
N GLY A 134 9.08 8.02 9.73
CA GLY A 134 10.43 7.49 9.83
C GLY A 134 10.75 6.43 8.77
N VAL A 135 10.08 6.48 7.62
CA VAL A 135 10.34 5.60 6.47
C VAL A 135 11.35 6.28 5.56
N ALA A 136 12.41 5.56 5.18
CA ALA A 136 13.42 6.05 4.26
C ALA A 136 13.22 5.45 2.87
N THR A 137 13.39 6.27 1.83
CA THR A 137 13.48 5.79 0.45
C THR A 137 14.90 5.36 0.13
N ALA A 138 15.06 4.50 -0.88
CA ALA A 138 16.37 4.22 -1.43
C ALA A 138 17.00 5.51 -1.98
N ALA A 139 18.30 5.72 -1.72
CA ALA A 139 18.99 6.99 -1.97
C ALA A 139 18.96 7.47 -3.44
N CYS A 140 18.74 6.57 -4.40
CA CYS A 140 18.70 6.87 -5.84
C CYS A 140 17.28 6.84 -6.44
N GLU A 141 16.25 6.52 -5.65
CA GLU A 141 14.89 6.40 -6.13
C GLU A 141 14.07 7.63 -5.73
N LYS A 142 13.25 8.12 -6.67
CA LYS A 142 12.32 9.22 -6.38
C LYS A 142 11.22 8.72 -5.44
N PRO A 143 10.79 9.56 -4.47
CA PRO A 143 9.79 9.15 -3.49
C PRO A 143 8.43 8.82 -4.12
N ASP A 144 8.13 9.34 -5.31
CA ASP A 144 6.87 9.09 -6.03
C ASP A 144 6.88 7.83 -6.91
N HIS A 145 7.90 6.97 -6.76
CA HIS A 145 7.92 5.69 -7.48
C HIS A 145 6.85 4.76 -6.91
N VAL A 146 6.01 4.16 -7.76
CA VAL A 146 4.85 3.34 -7.35
C VAL A 146 5.23 2.23 -6.36
N ALA A 147 6.39 1.60 -6.52
CA ALA A 147 6.87 0.59 -5.56
C ALA A 147 7.10 1.18 -4.16
N ALA A 148 7.71 2.37 -4.06
CA ALA A 148 7.95 3.04 -2.79
C ALA A 148 6.64 3.49 -2.13
N GLU A 149 5.67 3.97 -2.91
CA GLU A 149 4.33 4.32 -2.41
C GLU A 149 3.58 3.10 -1.85
N LEU A 150 3.63 1.96 -2.55
CA LEU A 150 3.03 0.70 -2.08
C LEU A 150 3.71 0.16 -0.82
N GLU A 151 5.04 0.22 -0.76
CA GLU A 151 5.84 -0.15 0.42
C GLU A 151 5.48 0.73 1.63
N PHE A 152 5.30 2.04 1.41
CA PHE A 152 4.87 2.96 2.46
C PHE A 152 3.45 2.64 2.97
N MET A 153 2.51 2.36 2.07
CA MET A 153 1.17 1.92 2.46
C MET A 153 1.21 0.63 3.28
N ALA A 154 2.04 -0.34 2.89
CA ALA A 154 2.24 -1.56 3.67
C ALA A 154 2.84 -1.28 5.06
N ALA A 155 3.80 -0.36 5.15
CA ALA A 155 4.38 0.06 6.42
C ALA A 155 3.32 0.66 7.36
N LEU A 156 2.41 1.50 6.85
CA LEU A 156 1.31 2.06 7.64
C LEU A 156 0.32 0.99 8.14
N LEU A 157 0.05 -0.06 7.36
CA LEU A 157 -0.76 -1.20 7.82
C LEU A 157 -0.05 -1.97 8.94
N VAL A 158 1.25 -2.23 8.80
CA VAL A 158 2.05 -2.89 9.84
C VAL A 158 2.15 -2.03 11.10
N MET A 159 2.25 -0.71 10.97
CA MET A 159 2.23 0.22 12.10
C MET A 159 0.89 0.19 12.85
N GLN A 160 -0.24 0.05 12.16
CA GLN A 160 -1.55 -0.15 12.80
C GLN A 160 -1.57 -1.43 13.64
N VAL A 161 -1.07 -2.53 13.08
CA VAL A 161 -1.00 -3.83 13.79
C VAL A 161 -0.07 -3.77 15.01
N LYS A 162 1.07 -3.07 14.89
CA LYS A 162 2.08 -2.96 15.96
C LYS A 162 1.81 -1.83 16.96
N ALA A 163 0.73 -1.07 16.80
CA ALA A 163 0.44 0.08 17.63
C ALA A 163 0.21 -0.32 19.09
N THR A 164 0.93 0.32 20.02
CA THR A 164 0.78 0.08 21.46
C THR A 164 -0.38 0.84 22.09
N THR A 165 -1.00 1.77 21.35
CA THR A 165 -2.13 2.58 21.78
C THR A 165 -3.10 2.79 20.63
N THR A 166 -4.38 3.00 20.94
CA THR A 166 -5.41 3.32 19.94
C THR A 166 -5.05 4.58 19.14
N GLU A 167 -4.51 5.61 19.80
CA GLU A 167 -4.10 6.86 19.13
C GLU A 167 -3.03 6.63 18.05
N LYS A 168 -2.04 5.76 18.32
CA LYS A 168 -1.01 5.42 17.32
C LYS A 168 -1.61 4.64 16.14
N ALA A 169 -2.51 3.68 16.43
CA ALA A 169 -3.21 2.94 15.39
C ALA A 169 -4.03 3.88 14.50
N GLU A 170 -4.79 4.78 15.11
CA GLU A 170 -5.62 5.77 14.43
C GLU A 170 -4.78 6.77 13.62
N THR A 171 -3.62 7.17 14.12
CA THR A 171 -2.68 8.04 13.39
C THR A 171 -2.20 7.36 12.10
N ALA A 172 -1.75 6.10 12.19
CA ALA A 172 -1.31 5.35 11.02
C ALA A 172 -2.45 5.08 10.03
N ARG A 173 -3.65 4.75 10.54
CA ARG A 173 -4.87 4.55 9.74
C ARG A 173 -5.28 5.84 9.02
N HIS A 174 -5.22 6.98 9.70
CA HIS A 174 -5.57 8.27 9.14
C HIS A 174 -4.57 8.70 8.06
N ALA A 175 -3.27 8.54 8.32
CA ALA A 175 -2.25 8.82 7.32
C ALA A 175 -2.39 7.93 6.08
N LEU A 176 -2.71 6.64 6.23
CA LEU A 176 -2.98 5.76 5.10
C LEU A 176 -4.15 6.28 4.26
N SER A 177 -5.23 6.71 4.92
CA SER A 177 -6.39 7.28 4.24
C SER A 177 -6.06 8.56 3.47
N LEU A 178 -5.24 9.45 4.04
CA LEU A 178 -4.81 10.69 3.37
C LEU A 178 -3.89 10.37 2.20
N PHE A 179 -2.88 9.52 2.42
CA PHE A 179 -1.91 9.14 1.39
C PHE A 179 -2.60 8.49 0.17
N VAL A 180 -3.56 7.59 0.41
CA VAL A 180 -4.36 7.00 -0.67
C VAL A 180 -5.22 8.05 -1.36
N ALA A 181 -5.86 8.96 -0.64
CA ALA A 181 -6.71 9.98 -1.26
C ALA A 181 -5.91 10.97 -2.13
N ASP A 182 -4.74 11.39 -1.65
CA ASP A 182 -3.98 12.48 -2.26
C ASP A 182 -3.00 11.99 -3.34
N HIS A 183 -2.48 10.76 -3.19
CA HIS A 183 -1.44 10.19 -4.07
C HIS A 183 -1.96 8.95 -4.82
N ALA A 184 -2.15 7.81 -4.14
CA ALA A 184 -2.32 6.54 -4.83
C ALA A 184 -3.69 6.33 -5.52
N GLY A 185 -4.77 6.89 -4.98
CA GLY A 185 -6.16 6.52 -5.28
C GLY A 185 -6.57 6.67 -6.75
N ASP A 186 -6.16 7.76 -7.39
CA ASP A 186 -6.40 8.00 -8.83
C ASP A 186 -5.18 7.64 -9.70
N ARG A 187 -3.98 7.62 -9.11
CA ARG A 187 -2.71 7.57 -9.84
C ARG A 187 -2.32 6.14 -10.13
N VAL A 188 -2.51 5.24 -9.16
CA VAL A 188 -2.32 3.81 -9.36
C VAL A 188 -3.24 3.28 -10.47
N PRO A 189 -4.56 3.60 -10.51
CA PRO A 189 -5.40 3.24 -11.66
C PRO A 189 -4.94 3.81 -13.01
N SER A 190 -4.44 5.05 -13.03
CA SER A 190 -3.93 5.67 -14.26
C SER A 190 -2.67 4.98 -14.77
N PHE A 191 -1.76 4.64 -13.85
CA PHE A 191 -0.57 3.85 -14.11
C PHE A 191 -0.91 2.45 -14.61
N THR A 192 -1.81 1.73 -13.94
CA THR A 192 -2.19 0.36 -14.32
C THR A 192 -2.94 0.30 -15.65
N ALA A 193 -3.80 1.30 -15.94
CA ALA A 193 -4.44 1.42 -17.24
C ALA A 193 -3.42 1.65 -18.37
N ARG A 194 -2.41 2.49 -18.13
CA ARG A 194 -1.32 2.69 -19.09
C ARG A 194 -0.50 1.42 -19.29
N LEU A 195 -0.15 0.74 -18.19
CA LEU A 195 0.60 -0.52 -18.22
C LEU A 195 -0.13 -1.58 -19.05
N ALA A 196 -1.42 -1.79 -18.81
CA ALA A 196 -2.24 -2.73 -19.57
C ALA A 196 -2.32 -2.38 -21.07
N ALA A 197 -2.25 -1.09 -21.43
CA ALA A 197 -2.30 -0.65 -22.82
C ALA A 197 -0.98 -0.81 -23.58
N VAL A 198 0.17 -0.81 -22.89
CA VAL A 198 1.50 -0.76 -23.52
C VAL A 198 2.40 -1.96 -23.24
N ALA A 199 2.03 -2.82 -22.29
CA ALA A 199 2.75 -4.05 -22.00
C ALA A 199 2.55 -5.06 -23.14
N ALA A 200 3.67 -5.56 -23.64
CA ALA A 200 3.71 -6.53 -24.72
C ALA A 200 3.69 -7.98 -24.19
N LEU A 201 4.17 -8.18 -22.96
CA LEU A 201 4.14 -9.47 -22.29
C LEU A 201 2.88 -9.62 -21.40
N PRO A 202 2.16 -10.75 -21.49
CA PRO A 202 0.99 -11.03 -20.64
C PRO A 202 1.30 -11.01 -19.13
N SER A 203 2.55 -11.34 -18.76
CA SER A 203 3.05 -11.32 -17.38
C SER A 203 3.05 -9.93 -16.77
N ILE A 204 3.15 -8.87 -17.58
CA ILE A 204 3.20 -7.48 -17.08
C ILE A 204 1.94 -6.70 -17.48
N SER A 205 1.20 -7.15 -18.50
CA SER A 205 0.01 -6.46 -19.03
C SER A 205 -1.27 -6.66 -18.22
N LYS A 206 -1.31 -7.67 -17.34
CA LYS A 206 -2.42 -7.86 -16.40
C LYS A 206 -1.96 -7.41 -15.02
N PRO A 207 -2.02 -6.10 -14.68
CA PRO A 207 -2.00 -5.73 -13.28
C PRO A 207 -3.12 -6.52 -12.57
N PRO A 208 -3.00 -6.86 -11.27
CA PRO A 208 -4.17 -7.27 -10.50
C PRO A 208 -5.30 -6.27 -10.78
N PRO A 209 -6.58 -6.65 -10.64
CA PRO A 209 -7.67 -5.68 -10.66
C PRO A 209 -7.54 -4.78 -9.43
N CYS A 210 -6.52 -3.93 -9.40
CA CYS A 210 -6.33 -2.81 -8.50
C CYS A 210 -7.01 -1.60 -9.15
N SER A 211 -8.30 -1.76 -9.44
CA SER A 211 -9.18 -0.77 -8.82
C SER A 211 -8.96 -0.99 -7.33
N PRO A 212 -8.56 0.02 -6.53
CA PRO A 212 -8.65 -0.15 -5.10
C PRO A 212 -10.04 -0.73 -4.80
N PRO A 213 -10.18 -1.62 -3.81
CA PRO A 213 -11.48 -2.15 -3.41
C PRO A 213 -12.52 -1.06 -3.07
N PHE A 214 -12.09 0.20 -3.04
CA PHE A 214 -12.84 1.40 -2.74
C PHE A 214 -13.51 2.02 -3.98
N GLY A 215 -14.23 1.21 -4.77
CA GLY A 215 -15.16 1.73 -5.77
C GLY A 215 -16.41 2.33 -5.11
N LYS A 216 -16.72 3.60 -5.40
CA LYS A 216 -17.95 4.39 -5.13
C LYS A 216 -18.68 4.29 -3.76
N ALA A 217 -18.22 3.49 -2.81
CA ALA A 217 -18.82 3.32 -1.48
C ALA A 217 -18.12 4.12 -0.36
N TRP A 218 -17.22 5.06 -0.71
CA TRP A 218 -16.66 6.05 0.22
C TRP A 218 -17.15 7.52 0.04
N PRO A 219 -18.44 7.81 -0.29
CA PRO A 219 -18.99 9.17 -0.07
C PRO A 219 -19.62 9.39 1.30
N SER A 220 -19.81 8.39 2.17
CA SER A 220 -20.58 8.59 3.41
C SER A 220 -19.78 9.08 4.62
N CYS A 221 -18.45 9.10 4.58
CA CYS A 221 -17.63 9.75 5.61
C CYS A 221 -17.25 11.21 5.27
N ARG A 222 -18.10 11.91 4.49
CA ARG A 222 -18.03 13.37 4.33
C ARG A 222 -18.69 14.16 5.47
N ALA A 223 -19.13 13.49 6.53
CA ALA A 223 -19.78 14.12 7.68
C ALA A 223 -19.05 13.78 8.98
N LEU A 224 -17.84 14.28 9.16
CA LEU A 224 -17.44 14.75 10.48
C LEU A 224 -17.19 16.25 10.35
N PRO A 225 -17.92 17.10 11.10
CA PRO A 225 -17.71 18.53 11.05
C PRO A 225 -16.28 18.81 11.49
N TYR A 226 -15.48 19.31 10.56
CA TYR A 226 -14.23 19.98 10.81
C TYR A 226 -14.49 21.17 11.74
N GLN A 227 -14.48 20.96 13.05
CA GLN A 227 -14.46 22.03 14.03
C GLN A 227 -13.02 22.54 14.13
N ASN A 228 -12.75 23.56 13.31
CA ASN A 228 -11.66 24.50 13.47
C ASN A 228 -11.55 24.97 14.93
N SER A 229 -10.58 24.44 15.67
CA SER A 229 -10.18 25.00 16.96
C SER A 229 -8.74 24.66 17.32
N CYS A 230 -7.79 24.89 16.41
CA CYS A 230 -6.37 24.96 16.76
C CYS A 230 -5.52 25.68 15.66
N ARG A 231 -5.99 26.84 15.20
CA ARG A 231 -5.12 27.81 14.49
C ARG A 231 -5.34 29.22 15.05
N THR A 232 -4.90 29.43 16.28
CA THR A 232 -4.29 30.71 16.66
C THR A 232 -2.79 30.46 16.73
N ALA A 233 -2.15 30.53 15.56
CA ALA A 233 -0.71 30.75 15.51
C ALA A 233 -0.48 32.18 16.01
N GLU A 234 -0.22 32.32 17.32
CA GLU A 234 0.43 33.51 17.84
C GLU A 234 1.79 33.64 17.13
N ARG A 235 1.89 34.70 16.35
CA ARG A 235 3.13 35.19 15.75
C ARG A 235 4.11 35.43 16.90
N ILE A 236 5.10 34.56 17.06
CA ILE A 236 6.28 34.84 17.87
C ILE A 236 7.02 36.00 17.18
N PRO A 237 7.13 37.19 17.77
CA PRO A 237 7.92 38.26 17.19
C PRO A 237 9.40 37.89 17.32
N GLN A 238 10.09 37.75 16.19
CA GLN A 238 11.55 37.62 16.18
C GLN A 238 12.16 38.98 16.54
N THR A 239 12.53 39.15 17.80
CA THR A 239 13.49 40.17 18.21
C THR A 239 14.89 39.63 17.91
N ARG A 240 15.58 40.25 16.93
CA ARG A 240 17.03 40.09 16.77
C ARG A 240 17.74 41.00 17.78
N PRO A 241 18.72 40.51 18.55
CA PRO A 241 19.71 41.37 19.16
C PRO A 241 20.97 41.53 18.26
N VAL A 242 21.32 42.81 18.08
CA VAL A 242 22.66 43.41 18.07
C VAL A 242 23.63 43.08 16.92
N THR A 243 23.87 44.08 16.09
CA THR A 243 25.11 44.92 16.14
C THR A 243 24.72 46.37 15.97
#